data_AF-A0A392VY30-F1
#
_entry.id   AF-A0A392VY30-F1
#
_cell.length_a   1.000
_cell.length_b   1.000
_cell.length_c   1.000
_cell.angle_alpha   90.00
_cell.angle_beta   90.00
_cell.angle_gamma   90.00
#
_symmetry.space_group_name_H-M   'P 1'
#
loop_
_entity.id
_entity.type
_entity.pdbx_description
1 polymer ?
#
loop_
_entity_poly.entity_id
_entity_poly.type
_entity_poly.pdbx_seq_one_letter_code
_entity_poly.pdbx_strand_id
1 'polypeptide(L)' 'MTVVANEKNELIPTKAVTGWRICMDYGKLNKATRKDHFTLPFIDQMLDRLAGKEFYCFL' A
#
# COMPACT_ATOMS: atom_id res chain seq x y z
N MET A 1 -5.47 -4.65 -11.36
CA MET A 1 -5.38 -4.93 -9.90
C MET A 1 -6.72 -5.53 -9.52
N THR A 2 -6.76 -6.81 -9.15
CA THR A 2 -8.02 -7.47 -8.78
C THR A 2 -8.18 -7.37 -7.28
N VAL A 3 -9.33 -6.88 -6.81
CA VAL A 3 -9.60 -6.78 -5.38
C VAL A 3 -10.32 -8.05 -4.95
N VAL A 4 -9.76 -8.79 -4.00
CA VAL A 4 -10.31 -10.04 -3.48
C VAL A 4 -10.67 -9.83 -2.01
N ALA A 5 -11.88 -10.21 -1.61
CA ALA A 5 -12.27 -10.17 -0.20
C ALA A 5 -11.64 -11.37 0.53
N ASN A 6 -11.01 -11.14 1.69
CA ASN A 6 -10.59 -12.23 2.58
C ASN A 6 -11.76 -12.71 3.46
N GLU A 7 -11.49 -13.70 4.31
CA GLU A 7 -12.46 -14.29 5.26
C GLU A 7 -13.04 -13.29 6.29
N LYS A 8 -12.40 -12.13 6.46
CA LYS A 8 -12.83 -11.02 7.31
C LYS A 8 -13.50 -9.89 6.51
N ASN A 9 -13.85 -10.11 5.24
CA ASN A 9 -14.38 -9.11 4.32
C ASN A 9 -13.44 -7.92 4.06
N GLU A 10 -12.14 -8.06 4.34
CA GLU A 10 -11.16 -7.03 4.02
C GLU A 10 -10.84 -7.11 2.52
N LEU A 11 -10.94 -5.97 1.83
CA LEU A 11 -10.64 -5.85 0.41
C LEU A 11 -9.12 -5.86 0.20
N ILE A 12 -8.57 -7.00 -0.22
CA ILE A 12 -7.14 -7.15 -0.49
C ILE A 12 -6.90 -6.94 -1.99
N PRO A 13 -6.12 -5.92 -2.40
CA PRO A 13 -5.69 -5.80 -3.77
C PRO A 13 -4.68 -6.89 -4.09
N THR A 14 -5.10 -7.86 -4.88
CA THR A 14 -4.28 -8.96 -5.36
C THR A 14 -3.68 -8.59 -6.72
N LYS A 15 -2.35 -8.72 -6.84
CA LYS A 15 -1.64 -8.61 -8.12
C LYS A 15 -1.59 -9.99 -8.78
N ALA A 16 -1.61 -10.03 -10.11
CA ALA A 16 -1.34 -11.26 -10.85
C ALA A 16 0.05 -11.80 -10.45
N VAL A 17 0.10 -13.09 -10.09
CA VAL A 17 1.32 -13.72 -9.58
C VAL A 17 2.29 -13.85 -10.76
N THR A 18 3.31 -13.00 -10.78
CA THR A 18 4.43 -13.08 -11.74
C THR A 18 5.58 -13.96 -11.24
N GLY A 19 5.49 -14.44 -9.99
CA GLY A 19 6.45 -15.33 -9.34
C GLY A 19 6.18 -15.43 -7.84
N TRP A 20 6.79 -16.41 -7.17
CA TRP A 20 6.72 -16.55 -5.72
C TRP A 20 7.51 -15.44 -5.03
N ARG A 21 6.92 -14.82 -4.02
CA ARG A 21 7.56 -13.80 -3.17
C ARG A 21 7.35 -14.18 -1.72
N ILE A 22 8.40 -14.07 -0.91
CA ILE A 22 8.29 -14.23 0.53
C ILE A 22 7.67 -12.94 1.07
N CYS A 23 6.48 -13.05 1.66
CA CYS A 23 5.81 -11.95 2.37
C CYS A 23 5.86 -12.25 3.86
N MET A 24 6.58 -11.43 4.63
CA MET A 24 6.60 -11.53 6.09
C MET A 24 5.66 -10.49 6.69
N ASP A 25 4.81 -10.92 7.61
CA ASP A 25 3.87 -10.03 8.30
C ASP A 25 4.58 -9.21 9.39
N TYR A 26 4.85 -7.94 9.07
CA TYR A 26 5.44 -6.97 9.99
C TYR A 26 4.38 -6.18 10.79
N GLY A 27 3.09 -6.53 10.73
CA GLY A 27 2.02 -5.76 11.35
C GLY A 27 2.22 -5.53 12.86
N LYS A 28 2.70 -6.55 13.59
CA LYS A 28 3.06 -6.42 15.02
C LYS A 28 4.32 -5.58 15.23
N LEU A 29 5.34 -5.77 14.39
CA LEU A 29 6.62 -5.03 14.49
C LEU A 29 6.43 -3.53 14.21
N ASN A 30 5.65 -3.20 13.18
CA ASN A 30 5.33 -1.83 12.78
C ASN A 30 4.52 -1.08 13.84
N LYS A 31 3.76 -1.79 14.69
CA LYS A 31 3.05 -1.19 15.84
C LYS A 31 3.97 -0.96 17.03
N ALA A 32 4.97 -1.82 17.23
CA ALA A 32 5.91 -1.72 18.35
C ALA A 32 7.02 -0.69 18.10
N THR A 33 7.31 -0.38 16.85
CA THR A 33 8.35 0.59 16.46
C THR A 33 7.81 2.02 16.43
N ARG A 34 8.63 2.98 16.89
CA ARG A 34 8.27 4.41 16.86
C ARG A 34 8.22 4.88 15.40
N LYS A 35 7.12 5.52 15.01
CA LYS A 35 7.03 6.19 13.71
C LYS A 35 8.08 7.30 13.63
N ASP A 36 8.86 7.26 12.56
CA ASP A 36 9.78 8.36 12.26
C ASP A 36 8.96 9.63 11.97
N HIS A 37 9.41 10.76 12.50
CA HIS A 37 8.81 12.08 12.29
C HIS A 37 9.49 12.83 11.15
N PHE A 38 10.27 12.14 10.32
CA PHE A 38 10.76 12.69 9.08
C PHE A 38 9.57 13.00 8.17
N THR A 39 9.25 14.28 8.03
CA THR A 39 8.28 14.75 7.04
C THR A 39 8.77 14.31 5.67
N LEU A 40 8.01 13.43 5.01
CA LEU A 40 8.23 13.08 3.61
C LEU A 40 7.62 14.21 2.77
N PRO A 41 8.39 15.26 2.43
CA PRO A 41 7.83 16.51 1.96
C PRO A 41 7.21 16.38 0.55
N PHE A 42 7.42 15.24 -0.10
CA PHE A 42 6.96 14.96 -1.45
C PHE A 42 5.66 14.13 -1.50
N ILE A 43 5.26 13.49 -0.39
CA ILE A 43 4.08 12.63 -0.40
C ILE A 43 2.81 13.45 -0.59
N ASP A 44 2.64 14.52 0.17
CA ASP A 44 1.42 15.33 0.10
C ASP A 44 1.26 15.96 -1.29
N GLN A 45 2.34 16.47 -1.88
CA GLN A 45 2.33 16.98 -3.25
C GLN A 45 2.00 15.90 -4.30
N MET A 46 2.48 14.67 -4.11
CA MET A 46 2.14 13.56 -5.00
C MET A 46 0.67 13.15 -4.85
N LEU A 47 0.14 13.12 -3.63
CA LEU A 47 -1.27 12.84 -3.35
C LEU A 47 -2.19 13.88 -3.99
N ASP A 48 -1.86 15.17 -3.89
CA ASP A 48 -2.60 16.25 -4.54
C ASP A 48 -2.61 16.11 -6.07
N ARG A 49 -1.50 15.66 -6.66
CA ARG A 49 -1.41 15.40 -8.11
C ARG A 49 -2.20 14.16 -8.56
N LEU A 50 -2.40 13.21 -7.66
CA LEU A 50 -3.17 11.99 -7.88
C LEU A 50 -4.67 12.23 -7.65
N ALA A 51 -5.03 13.17 -6.77
CA ALA A 51 -6.41 13.51 -6.48
C ALA A 51 -7.15 13.94 -7.76
N GLY A 52 -8.32 13.35 -7.99
CA GLY A 52 -9.18 13.66 -9.14
C GLY A 52 -8.75 13.04 -10.47
N LYS A 53 -7.68 12.23 -10.51
CA LYS A 53 -7.32 11.45 -11.71
C LYS A 53 -8.02 10.10 -11.72
N GLU A 54 -8.72 9.79 -12.81
CA GLU A 54 -9.35 8.47 -13.01
C GLU A 54 -8.32 7.34 -13.15
N PHE A 55 -7.14 7.64 -13.72
CA PHE A 55 -6.08 6.66 -13.94
C PHE A 55 -4.72 7.23 -13.54
N TYR A 56 -3.93 6.42 -12.83
CA TYR A 56 -2.54 6.72 -12.48
C TYR A 56 -1.67 5.49 -12.66
N CYS A 57 -0.39 5.69 -12.98
CA CYS A 57 0.60 4.62 -13.13
C CYS A 57 1.73 4.83 -12.13
N PHE A 58 2.03 3.80 -11.35
CA PHE A 58 3.23 3.72 -10.53
C PHE A 58 4.20 2.75 -11.22
N LEU A 59 5.41 3.25 -11.53
CA LEU A 59 6.51 2.44 -12.07
C LEU A 59 7.10 1.53 -11.00
#